data_AF-A0A7S0VYE6-F1
#
_entry.id   AF-A0A7S0VYE6-F1
#
_cell.length_a   1.000
_cell.length_b   1.000
_cell.length_c   1.000
_cell.angle_alpha   90.00
_cell.angle_beta   90.00
_cell.angle_gamma   90.00
#
_symmetry.space_group_name_H-M   'P 1'
#
loop_
_entity.id
_entity.type
_entity.pdbx_description
1 polymer ?
#
loop_
_entity_poly.entity_id
_entity_poly.type
_entity_poly.pdbx_seq_one_letter_code
_entity_poly.pdbx_strand_id
1 'polypeptide(L)'
;GGGHPRWGEELAGNGTQETGNSSSEGGSGQVSSEAKAAFADAHPNQATKIHLEHKMEREERLREEYKEKREEAIEALAETNRAQNAIVLILIIIVLITVGFEKIAAYVSESVDDFSKPVVTVLFKELTVLGFIALLVFMSVKTGLPSQISEDIFGTPSELIEMFDETHILLFFIVVLFVVMVAINLRVFSGVCDEWERWDLIATDAEKQGKSLEELCTIQYGFPAGPLPAEIRAYFVMRHAFMRPALRPGGSRLDVGVRFSDYLKECTSHFFEELVEVQPETWWTVLVLIALARVYMVVTHPDMQLAMFLAIGVALLAAAIACRNKLLGVYMQLVRPGYRADDTPYYVWRHVRDEDASK
;
A
#
# COMPACT_ATOMS: atom_id res chain seq x y z
N GLY A 1 -46.65 -21.47 37.29
CA GLY A 1 -46.07 -20.58 38.31
C GLY A 1 -45.14 -19.65 37.57
N GLY A 2 -45.29 -18.32 37.62
CA GLY A 2 -45.42 -17.48 38.81
C GLY A 2 -44.05 -16.81 39.01
N GLY A 3 -43.87 -15.51 39.13
CA GLY A 3 -44.80 -14.40 39.16
C GLY A 3 -44.05 -13.08 39.00
N HIS A 4 -44.81 -12.02 38.76
CA HIS A 4 -44.43 -10.61 38.88
C HIS A 4 -43.77 -10.30 40.24
N PRO A 5 -43.10 -9.15 40.33
CA PRO A 5 -43.52 -8.21 41.36
C PRO A 5 -43.84 -6.84 40.78
N ARG A 6 -44.84 -6.23 41.43
CA ARG A 6 -45.40 -4.90 41.26
C ARG A 6 -45.55 -4.39 42.70
N TRP A 7 -44.94 -3.25 43.01
CA TRP A 7 -45.13 -2.41 44.21
C TRP A 7 -44.83 -0.99 43.71
N GLY A 8 -45.74 -0.01 43.68
CA GLY A 8 -46.65 0.47 44.74
C GLY A 8 -45.91 1.61 45.47
N GLU A 9 -46.16 2.89 45.17
CA GLU A 9 -47.11 3.80 45.88
C GLU A 9 -46.89 3.76 47.41
N GLU A 10 -46.74 4.82 48.19
CA GLU A 10 -47.29 6.19 48.18
C GLU A 10 -46.69 6.89 49.44
N LEU A 11 -46.55 8.21 49.47
CA LEU A 11 -46.63 9.14 50.63
C LEU A 11 -46.24 10.55 50.09
N ALA A 12 -47.18 11.43 49.71
CA ALA A 12 -47.88 12.42 50.55
C ALA A 12 -46.92 13.26 51.43
N GLY A 13 -46.88 14.60 51.41
CA GLY A 13 -47.70 15.64 50.80
C GLY A 13 -47.20 17.05 51.20
N ASN A 14 -48.10 18.04 51.10
CA ASN A 14 -47.96 19.51 51.24
C ASN A 14 -47.39 20.23 50.00
N GLY A 15 -48.09 21.13 49.31
CA GLY A 15 -49.30 21.88 49.66
C GLY A 15 -48.95 23.34 49.95
N THR A 16 -48.81 24.15 48.91
CA THR A 16 -49.03 25.60 49.00
C THR A 16 -49.57 26.10 47.67
N GLN A 17 -50.75 26.71 47.75
CA GLN A 17 -51.53 27.28 46.67
C GLN A 17 -51.52 28.79 46.87
N GLU A 18 -50.91 29.55 45.96
CA GLU A 18 -51.11 31.00 45.80
C GLU A 18 -51.01 31.31 44.30
N THR A 19 -52.17 31.42 43.63
CA THR A 19 -52.76 32.69 43.14
C THR A 19 -51.99 33.39 42.03
N GLY A 20 -52.58 33.35 40.83
CA GLY A 20 -52.70 34.47 39.88
C GLY A 20 -51.42 35.15 39.37
N ASN A 21 -51.24 35.21 38.05
CA ASN A 21 -51.66 36.40 37.28
C ASN A 21 -51.30 36.21 35.79
N SER A 22 -52.27 36.47 34.92
CA SER A 22 -52.06 36.84 33.53
C SER A 22 -51.32 38.17 33.44
N SER A 23 -50.35 38.32 32.54
CA SER A 23 -50.19 39.45 31.58
C SER A 23 -48.73 39.65 31.11
N SER A 24 -48.57 39.77 29.79
CA SER A 24 -47.60 40.61 29.06
C SER A 24 -46.10 40.48 29.36
N GLU A 25 -45.37 39.78 28.49
CA GLU A 25 -43.93 40.05 28.24
C GLU A 25 -43.71 40.34 26.76
N GLY A 26 -43.80 41.63 26.43
CA GLY A 26 -43.22 42.23 25.23
C GLY A 26 -42.54 43.51 25.67
N GLY A 27 -41.21 43.50 25.84
CA GLY A 27 -40.50 44.72 26.24
C GLY A 27 -39.04 44.65 26.69
N SER A 28 -38.38 43.48 26.78
CA SER A 28 -37.00 43.41 27.34
C SER A 28 -35.86 43.37 26.31
N GLY A 29 -36.14 43.20 25.01
CA GLY A 29 -35.10 43.08 23.97
C GLY A 29 -34.55 44.41 23.43
N GLN A 30 -35.33 45.50 23.49
CA GLN A 30 -35.03 46.75 22.78
C GLN A 30 -34.01 47.64 23.52
N VAL A 31 -34.01 47.62 24.86
CA VAL A 31 -33.06 48.39 25.69
C VAL A 31 -31.63 47.85 25.56
N SER A 32 -31.47 46.55 25.29
CA SER A 32 -30.16 45.92 25.08
C SER A 32 -29.51 46.30 23.76
N SER A 33 -30.25 46.57 22.68
CA SER A 33 -29.64 46.88 21.37
C SER A 33 -29.14 48.32 21.29
N GLU A 34 -29.87 49.27 21.87
CA GLU A 34 -29.46 50.68 21.90
C GLU A 34 -28.22 50.90 22.79
N ALA A 35 -28.16 50.24 23.95
CA ALA A 35 -26.98 50.31 24.83
C ALA A 35 -25.73 49.69 24.18
N LYS A 36 -25.89 48.61 23.42
CA LYS A 36 -24.79 47.97 22.67
C LYS A 36 -24.32 48.84 21.49
N ALA A 37 -25.24 49.51 20.80
CA ALA A 37 -24.92 50.44 19.72
C ALA A 37 -24.17 51.69 20.25
N ALA A 38 -24.63 52.28 21.36
CA ALA A 38 -23.96 53.42 21.98
C ALA A 38 -22.56 53.06 22.52
N PHE A 39 -22.37 51.85 23.06
CA PHE A 39 -21.06 51.36 23.49
C PHE A 39 -20.10 51.13 22.31
N ALA A 40 -20.61 50.59 21.19
CA ALA A 40 -19.81 50.36 19.99
C ALA A 40 -19.32 51.67 19.35
N ASP A 41 -20.14 52.72 19.38
CA ASP A 41 -19.79 54.04 18.86
C ASP A 41 -18.77 54.77 19.75
N ALA A 42 -18.88 54.60 21.08
CA ALA A 42 -17.96 55.18 22.05
C ALA A 42 -16.58 54.49 22.10
N HIS A 43 -16.50 53.18 21.80
CA HIS A 43 -15.27 52.39 21.89
C HIS A 43 -15.08 51.47 20.68
N PRO A 44 -14.84 52.01 19.48
CA PRO A 44 -14.83 51.24 18.23
C PRO A 44 -13.78 50.12 18.25
N ASN A 45 -12.58 50.38 18.79
CA ASN A 45 -11.52 49.37 18.87
C ASN A 45 -11.84 48.22 19.84
N GLN A 46 -12.56 48.48 20.92
CA GLN A 46 -12.98 47.43 21.86
C GLN A 46 -14.17 46.64 21.32
N ALA A 47 -15.11 47.31 20.64
CA ALA A 47 -16.24 46.66 20.01
C ALA A 47 -15.83 45.67 18.91
N THR A 48 -14.84 46.04 18.08
CA THR A 48 -14.29 45.15 17.06
C THR A 48 -13.59 43.94 17.68
N LYS A 49 -12.85 44.16 18.78
CA LYS A 49 -12.18 43.08 19.52
C LYS A 49 -13.19 42.08 20.10
N ILE A 50 -14.24 42.58 20.76
CA ILE A 50 -15.32 41.75 21.31
C ILE A 50 -16.05 40.98 20.20
N HIS A 51 -16.30 41.61 19.05
CA HIS A 51 -16.93 40.92 17.92
C HIS A 51 -16.06 39.79 17.36
N LEU A 52 -14.74 40.03 17.24
CA LEU A 52 -13.78 39.01 16.78
C LEU A 52 -13.65 37.86 17.76
N GLU A 53 -13.56 38.14 19.07
CA GLU A 53 -13.53 37.12 20.12
C GLU A 53 -14.79 36.24 20.08
N HIS A 54 -15.98 36.85 20.02
CA HIS A 54 -17.24 36.11 19.89
C HIS A 54 -17.33 35.29 18.59
N LYS A 55 -16.77 35.78 17.49
CA LYS A 55 -16.74 35.06 16.21
C LYS A 55 -15.80 33.85 16.30
N MET A 56 -14.61 34.01 16.87
CA MET A 56 -13.67 32.91 17.08
C MET A 56 -14.25 31.84 18.01
N GLU A 57 -14.85 32.23 19.14
CA GLU A 57 -15.51 31.28 20.05
C GLU A 57 -16.66 30.52 19.37
N ARG A 58 -17.39 31.18 18.45
CA ARG A 58 -18.45 30.52 17.68
C ARG A 58 -17.87 29.53 16.68
N GLU A 59 -16.78 29.87 16.00
CA GLU A 59 -16.08 28.95 15.09
C GLU A 59 -15.47 27.77 15.84
N GLU A 60 -14.91 27.98 17.03
CA GLU A 60 -14.38 26.92 17.90
C GLU A 60 -15.49 25.99 18.40
N ARG A 61 -16.61 26.54 18.93
CA ARG A 61 -17.77 25.74 19.33
C ARG A 61 -18.33 24.90 18.17
N LEU A 62 -18.45 25.49 16.98
CA LEU A 62 -18.87 24.75 15.81
C LEU A 62 -17.88 23.63 15.48
N ARG A 63 -16.57 23.91 15.54
CA ARG A 63 -15.53 22.90 15.27
C ARG A 63 -15.55 21.76 16.29
N GLU A 64 -15.83 22.06 17.56
CA GLU A 64 -16.01 21.07 18.61
C GLU A 64 -17.28 20.24 18.40
N GLU A 65 -18.41 20.87 18.09
CA GLU A 65 -19.66 20.16 17.73
C GLU A 65 -19.47 19.27 16.49
N TYR A 66 -18.72 19.72 15.49
CA TYR A 66 -18.38 18.90 14.32
C TYR A 66 -17.45 17.73 14.70
N LYS A 67 -16.50 17.93 15.60
CA LYS A 67 -15.64 16.84 16.10
C LYS A 67 -16.41 15.81 16.90
N GLU A 68 -17.31 16.25 17.79
CA GLU A 68 -18.12 15.38 18.63
C GLU A 68 -19.11 14.58 17.77
N LYS A 69 -19.81 15.24 16.85
CA LYS A 69 -20.66 14.53 15.86
C LYS A 69 -19.87 13.58 14.98
N ARG A 70 -18.63 13.92 14.63
CA ARG A 70 -17.73 13.03 13.88
C ARG A 70 -17.32 11.82 14.72
N GLU A 71 -16.98 12.01 15.99
CA GLU A 71 -16.63 10.90 16.88
C GLU A 71 -17.84 9.99 17.12
N GLU A 72 -19.02 10.55 17.35
CA GLU A 72 -20.28 9.80 17.45
C GLU A 72 -20.65 9.10 16.14
N ALA A 73 -20.46 9.74 14.98
CA ALA A 73 -20.72 9.14 13.68
C ALA A 73 -19.70 8.02 13.37
N ILE A 74 -18.42 8.21 13.69
CA ILE A 74 -17.38 7.17 13.55
C ILE A 74 -17.67 6.02 14.51
N GLU A 75 -18.12 6.26 15.73
CA GLU A 75 -18.48 5.21 16.69
C GLU A 75 -19.74 4.45 16.23
N ALA A 76 -20.75 5.15 15.70
CA ALA A 76 -21.95 4.53 15.10
C ALA A 76 -21.68 3.81 13.76
N LEU A 77 -20.73 4.31 12.96
CA LEU A 77 -20.26 3.67 11.72
C LEU A 77 -19.37 2.46 12.04
N ALA A 78 -18.54 2.54 13.08
CA ALA A 78 -17.75 1.42 13.59
C ALA A 78 -18.64 0.29 14.13
N GLU A 79 -19.80 0.62 14.70
CA GLU A 79 -20.80 -0.37 15.13
C GLU A 79 -21.62 -1.01 13.99
N THR A 80 -21.59 -0.47 12.76
CA THR A 80 -22.48 -0.94 11.69
C THR A 80 -21.76 -1.66 10.56
N ASN A 81 -22.16 -2.93 10.35
CA ASN A 81 -21.89 -3.72 9.14
C ASN A 81 -22.13 -2.95 7.81
N ARG A 82 -22.92 -1.87 7.83
CA ARG A 82 -23.22 -1.00 6.68
C ARG A 82 -22.01 -0.16 6.25
N ALA A 83 -21.29 0.47 7.18
CA ALA A 83 -20.11 1.28 6.86
C ALA A 83 -19.01 0.43 6.21
N GLN A 84 -18.73 -0.73 6.82
CA GLN A 84 -17.77 -1.69 6.29
C GLN A 84 -18.19 -2.24 4.91
N ASN A 85 -19.48 -2.53 4.71
CA ASN A 85 -20.01 -2.92 3.41
C ASN A 85 -19.83 -1.83 2.36
N ALA A 86 -20.04 -0.56 2.73
CA ALA A 86 -19.87 0.58 1.84
C ALA A 86 -18.40 0.74 1.43
N ILE A 87 -17.45 0.64 2.37
CA ILE A 87 -16.01 0.69 2.06
C ILE A 87 -15.61 -0.44 1.10
N VAL A 88 -16.06 -1.68 1.36
CA VAL A 88 -15.77 -2.81 0.47
C VAL A 88 -16.39 -2.60 -0.92
N LEU A 89 -17.60 -2.07 -1.00
CA LEU A 89 -18.26 -1.74 -2.27
C LEU A 89 -17.47 -0.67 -3.04
N ILE A 90 -17.02 0.39 -2.37
CA ILE A 90 -16.19 1.45 -2.96
C ILE A 90 -14.88 0.85 -3.48
N LEU A 91 -14.21 0.00 -2.69
CA LEU A 91 -12.98 -0.68 -3.13
C LEU A 91 -13.20 -1.56 -4.37
N ILE A 92 -14.28 -2.33 -4.41
CA ILE A 92 -14.63 -3.14 -5.58
C ILE A 92 -14.85 -2.26 -6.81
N ILE A 93 -15.60 -1.16 -6.66
CA ILE A 93 -15.86 -0.22 -7.76
C ILE A 93 -14.54 0.40 -8.26
N ILE A 94 -13.66 0.83 -7.35
CA ILE A 94 -12.35 1.39 -7.72
C ILE A 94 -11.54 0.35 -8.50
N VAL A 95 -11.45 -0.90 -8.02
CA VAL A 95 -10.72 -1.97 -8.73
C VAL A 95 -11.32 -2.22 -10.11
N LEU A 96 -12.65 -2.29 -10.23
CA LEU A 96 -13.32 -2.49 -11.52
C LEU A 96 -13.05 -1.34 -12.50
N ILE A 97 -13.07 -0.10 -12.03
CA ILE A 97 -12.77 1.08 -12.84
C ILE A 97 -11.31 1.06 -13.29
N THR A 98 -10.37 0.72 -12.40
CA THR A 98 -8.93 0.63 -12.73
C THR A 98 -8.68 -0.44 -13.78
N VAL A 99 -9.22 -1.65 -13.61
CA VAL A 99 -9.11 -2.74 -14.59
C VAL A 99 -9.77 -2.34 -15.92
N GLY A 100 -10.94 -1.72 -15.87
CA GLY A 100 -11.63 -1.22 -17.06
C GLY A 100 -10.79 -0.19 -17.81
N PHE A 101 -10.15 0.72 -17.08
CA PHE A 101 -9.26 1.72 -17.65
C PHE A 101 -8.03 1.10 -18.30
N GLU A 102 -7.38 0.13 -17.66
CA GLU A 102 -6.25 -0.61 -18.23
C GLU A 102 -6.63 -1.32 -19.53
N LYS A 103 -7.81 -1.96 -19.56
CA LYS A 103 -8.34 -2.60 -20.77
C LYS A 103 -8.63 -1.60 -21.88
N ILE A 104 -9.19 -0.44 -21.54
CA ILE A 104 -9.43 0.65 -22.50
C ILE A 104 -8.09 1.18 -23.03
N ALA A 105 -7.09 1.40 -22.17
CA ALA A 105 -5.78 1.86 -22.58
C ALA A 105 -5.09 0.88 -23.53
N ALA A 106 -5.17 -0.43 -23.24
CA ALA A 106 -4.66 -1.48 -24.12
C ALA A 106 -5.39 -1.51 -25.47
N TYR A 107 -6.72 -1.47 -25.46
CA TYR A 107 -7.54 -1.46 -26.67
C TYR A 107 -7.26 -0.22 -27.53
N VAL A 108 -7.17 0.95 -26.91
CA VAL A 108 -6.82 2.20 -27.60
C VAL A 108 -5.42 2.07 -28.17
N SER A 109 -4.43 1.61 -27.41
CA SER A 109 -3.05 1.44 -27.90
C SER A 109 -2.93 0.46 -29.08
N GLU A 110 -3.79 -0.56 -29.16
CA GLU A 110 -3.83 -1.48 -30.31
C GLU A 110 -4.48 -0.86 -31.55
N SER A 111 -5.38 0.12 -31.36
CA SER A 111 -6.12 0.77 -32.45
C SER A 111 -5.38 1.93 -33.13
N VAL A 112 -4.23 2.35 -32.61
CA VAL A 112 -3.45 3.49 -33.14
C VAL A 112 -2.19 3.03 -33.89
N ASP A 113 -1.77 3.82 -34.88
CA ASP A 113 -0.59 3.57 -35.71
C ASP A 113 0.69 3.40 -34.86
N ASP A 114 1.61 2.54 -35.30
CA ASP A 114 2.87 2.22 -34.60
C ASP A 114 3.72 3.45 -34.23
N PHE A 115 3.58 4.53 -35.00
CA PHE A 115 4.22 5.81 -34.71
C PHE A 115 3.68 6.49 -33.45
N SER A 116 2.38 6.33 -33.16
CA SER A 116 1.68 6.99 -32.06
C SER A 116 1.53 6.14 -30.80
N LYS A 117 1.75 4.82 -30.90
CA LYS A 117 1.74 3.88 -29.75
C LYS A 117 2.61 4.33 -28.58
N PRO A 118 3.88 4.76 -28.77
CA PRO A 118 4.72 5.19 -27.64
C PRO A 118 4.18 6.43 -26.93
N VAL A 119 3.51 7.31 -27.68
CA VAL A 119 2.91 8.53 -27.12
C VAL A 119 1.69 8.19 -26.28
N VAL A 120 0.85 7.28 -26.79
CA VAL A 120 -0.39 6.85 -26.11
C VAL A 120 -0.08 6.03 -24.85
N THR A 121 0.93 5.17 -24.86
CA THR A 121 1.35 4.41 -23.67
C THR A 121 1.92 5.32 -22.60
N VAL A 122 2.76 6.30 -22.96
CA VAL A 122 3.25 7.31 -22.01
C VAL A 122 2.09 8.14 -21.46
N LEU A 123 1.17 8.59 -22.32
CA LEU A 123 0.03 9.41 -21.89
C LEU A 123 -0.89 8.67 -20.93
N PHE A 124 -1.20 7.40 -21.19
CA PHE A 124 -1.99 6.58 -20.27
C PHE A 124 -1.25 6.29 -18.97
N LYS A 125 0.06 6.02 -19.03
CA LYS A 125 0.90 5.81 -17.84
C LYS A 125 0.90 7.06 -16.95
N GLU A 126 1.06 8.25 -17.52
CA GLU A 126 0.99 9.52 -16.79
C GLU A 126 -0.44 9.84 -16.30
N LEU A 127 -1.49 9.53 -17.07
CA LEU A 127 -2.90 9.75 -16.68
C LEU A 127 -3.34 8.83 -15.52
N THR A 128 -2.88 7.57 -15.52
CA THR A 128 -3.09 6.63 -14.41
C THR A 128 -2.34 7.03 -13.16
N VAL A 129 -1.13 7.57 -13.31
CA VAL A 129 -0.28 7.98 -12.19
C VAL A 129 -0.80 9.26 -11.53
N LEU A 130 -1.36 10.20 -12.30
CA LEU A 130 -1.58 11.56 -11.79
C LEU A 130 -3.02 11.89 -11.38
N GLY A 131 -4.05 11.20 -11.88
CA GLY A 131 -5.39 11.58 -11.41
C GLY A 131 -6.60 11.10 -12.16
N PHE A 132 -6.58 9.99 -12.87
CA PHE A 132 -7.83 9.49 -13.45
C PHE A 132 -8.90 9.22 -12.36
N ILE A 133 -8.50 8.62 -11.24
CA ILE A 133 -9.37 8.44 -10.06
C ILE A 133 -9.73 9.81 -9.46
N ALA A 134 -8.76 10.73 -9.34
CA ALA A 134 -8.99 12.09 -8.83
C ALA A 134 -10.00 12.88 -9.67
N LEU A 135 -9.90 12.78 -10.99
CA LEU A 135 -10.76 13.43 -11.97
C LEU A 135 -12.14 12.78 -11.99
N LEU A 136 -12.23 11.46 -11.91
CA LEU A 136 -13.52 10.77 -11.78
C LEU A 136 -14.21 11.14 -10.47
N VAL A 137 -13.49 11.18 -9.35
CA VAL A 137 -14.02 11.60 -8.05
C VAL A 137 -14.44 13.07 -8.10
N PHE A 138 -13.61 13.95 -8.66
CA PHE A 138 -13.93 15.37 -8.83
C PHE A 138 -15.17 15.60 -9.73
N MET A 139 -15.26 14.88 -10.85
CA MET A 139 -16.43 14.91 -11.74
C MET A 139 -17.67 14.32 -11.06
N SER A 140 -17.50 13.28 -10.23
CA SER A 140 -18.58 12.69 -9.44
C SER A 140 -19.12 13.68 -8.40
N VAL A 141 -18.24 14.35 -7.65
CA VAL A 141 -18.64 15.40 -6.70
C VAL A 141 -19.36 16.55 -7.41
N LYS A 142 -18.91 16.96 -8.59
CA LYS A 142 -19.56 18.01 -9.40
C LYS A 142 -20.92 17.61 -9.95
N THR A 143 -21.16 16.33 -10.20
CA THR A 143 -22.45 15.83 -10.71
C THR A 143 -23.49 15.61 -9.60
N GLY A 144 -23.08 15.67 -8.32
CA GLY A 144 -23.98 15.51 -7.17
C GLY A 144 -24.50 14.08 -6.97
N LEU A 145 -24.04 13.12 -7.79
CA LEU A 145 -24.36 11.70 -7.65
C LEU A 145 -23.95 11.12 -6.29
N PRO A 146 -22.76 11.44 -5.73
CA PRO A 146 -22.37 10.96 -4.40
C PRO A 146 -23.32 11.45 -3.31
N SER A 147 -23.80 12.69 -3.37
CA SER A 147 -24.72 13.22 -2.36
C SER A 147 -26.05 12.46 -2.35
N GLN A 148 -26.57 12.08 -3.52
CA GLN A 148 -27.80 11.28 -3.62
C GLN A 148 -27.61 9.87 -3.06
N ILE A 149 -26.51 9.20 -3.42
CA ILE A 149 -26.19 7.86 -2.92
C ILE A 149 -25.89 7.89 -1.40
N SER A 150 -25.26 8.96 -0.93
CA SER A 150 -24.98 9.17 0.49
C SER A 150 -26.26 9.34 1.30
N GLU A 151 -27.22 10.11 0.79
CA GLU A 151 -28.52 10.29 1.43
C GLU A 151 -29.29 8.96 1.50
N ASP A 152 -29.23 8.13 0.45
CA ASP A 152 -29.88 6.82 0.42
C ASP A 152 -29.22 5.78 1.37
N ILE A 153 -27.89 5.80 1.52
CA ILE A 153 -27.15 4.78 2.30
C ILE A 153 -26.97 5.20 3.76
N PHE A 154 -26.60 6.46 3.99
CA PHE A 154 -26.20 7.01 5.29
C PHE A 154 -27.24 7.97 5.89
N GLY A 155 -28.22 8.43 5.10
CA GLY A 155 -29.21 9.42 5.56
C GLY A 155 -28.67 10.85 5.60
N THR A 156 -27.43 11.07 5.15
CA THR A 156 -26.77 12.38 5.14
C THR A 156 -26.03 12.58 3.81
N PRO A 157 -26.08 13.78 3.21
CA PRO A 157 -25.52 14.03 1.87
C PRO A 157 -23.99 14.25 1.84
N SER A 158 -23.34 14.44 3.00
CA SER A 158 -21.92 14.83 3.10
C SER A 158 -20.96 13.68 3.39
N GLU A 159 -21.40 12.63 4.08
CA GLU A 159 -20.51 11.58 4.62
C GLU A 159 -19.76 10.82 3.52
N LEU A 160 -20.44 10.46 2.44
CA LEU A 160 -19.79 9.74 1.35
C LEU A 160 -18.70 10.58 0.67
N ILE A 161 -18.94 11.89 0.52
CA ILE A 161 -17.97 12.81 -0.09
C ILE A 161 -16.72 12.91 0.79
N GLU A 162 -16.89 13.03 2.10
CA GLU A 162 -15.77 13.10 3.05
C GLU A 162 -14.94 11.81 3.05
N MET A 163 -15.58 10.63 3.05
CA MET A 163 -14.88 9.34 2.92
C MET A 163 -14.14 9.20 1.59
N PHE A 164 -14.69 9.74 0.50
CA PHE A 164 -14.02 9.76 -0.79
C PHE A 164 -12.78 10.66 -0.78
N ASP A 165 -12.87 11.85 -0.18
CA ASP A 165 -11.75 12.78 -0.08
C ASP A 165 -10.61 12.18 0.76
N GLU A 166 -10.93 11.56 1.91
CA GLU A 166 -9.94 10.86 2.74
C GLU A 166 -9.29 9.68 2.00
N THR A 167 -10.11 8.84 1.36
CA THR A 167 -9.63 7.70 0.57
C THR A 167 -8.72 8.15 -0.58
N HIS A 168 -9.07 9.26 -1.24
CA HIS A 168 -8.30 9.81 -2.34
C HIS A 168 -6.92 10.33 -1.88
N ILE A 169 -6.88 11.10 -0.80
CA ILE A 169 -5.61 11.59 -0.22
C ILE A 169 -4.72 10.42 0.21
N LEU A 170 -5.31 9.41 0.83
CA LEU A 170 -4.60 8.19 1.21
C LEU A 170 -4.04 7.46 -0.02
N LEU A 171 -4.84 7.27 -1.07
CA LEU A 171 -4.41 6.65 -2.32
C LEU A 171 -3.26 7.42 -2.95
N PHE A 172 -3.35 8.76 -3.01
CA PHE A 172 -2.27 9.61 -3.50
C PHE A 172 -0.98 9.40 -2.70
N PHE A 173 -1.07 9.34 -1.37
CA PHE A 173 0.08 9.08 -0.51
C PHE A 173 0.69 7.70 -0.76
N ILE A 174 -0.13 6.66 -0.93
CA ILE A 174 0.33 5.30 -1.26
C ILE A 174 1.09 5.30 -2.60
N VAL A 175 0.57 5.99 -3.62
CA VAL A 175 1.23 6.11 -4.93
C VAL A 175 2.57 6.84 -4.81
N VAL A 176 2.62 7.94 -4.05
CA VAL A 176 3.88 8.67 -3.81
C VAL A 176 4.91 7.78 -3.11
N LEU A 177 4.51 7.06 -2.05
CA LEU A 177 5.40 6.12 -1.36
C LEU A 177 5.87 5.01 -2.29
N PHE A 178 4.98 4.48 -3.12
CA PHE A 178 5.31 3.46 -4.12
C PHE A 178 6.35 3.97 -5.13
N VAL A 179 6.16 5.18 -5.67
CA VAL A 179 7.12 5.81 -6.60
C VAL A 179 8.49 5.99 -5.94
N VAL A 180 8.53 6.47 -4.70
CA VAL A 180 9.78 6.59 -3.93
C VAL A 180 10.44 5.22 -3.72
N MET A 181 9.67 4.20 -3.38
CA MET A 181 10.15 2.82 -3.22
C MET A 181 10.73 2.27 -4.52
N VAL A 182 10.04 2.42 -5.65
CA VAL A 182 10.52 1.99 -6.98
C VAL A 182 11.80 2.75 -7.35
N ALA A 183 11.87 4.06 -7.08
CA ALA A 183 13.07 4.86 -7.33
C ALA A 183 14.28 4.40 -6.49
N ILE A 184 14.07 4.03 -5.22
CA ILE A 184 15.11 3.45 -4.37
C ILE A 184 15.57 2.10 -4.94
N ASN A 185 14.63 1.21 -5.30
CA ASN A 185 14.96 -0.08 -5.89
C ASN A 185 15.72 0.08 -7.20
N LEU A 186 15.34 1.02 -8.06
CA LEU A 186 16.04 1.29 -9.32
C LEU A 186 17.47 1.79 -9.09
N ARG A 187 17.70 2.61 -8.06
CA ARG A 187 19.07 3.03 -7.69
C ARG A 187 19.92 1.86 -7.21
N VAL A 188 19.38 1.01 -6.33
CA VAL A 188 20.08 -0.20 -5.87
C VAL A 188 20.38 -1.12 -7.06
N PHE A 189 19.39 -1.32 -7.92
CA PHE A 189 19.51 -2.13 -9.14
C PHE A 189 20.62 -1.61 -10.08
N SER A 190 20.62 -0.31 -10.38
CA SER A 190 21.67 0.30 -11.21
C SER A 190 23.06 0.11 -10.58
N GLY A 191 23.17 0.26 -9.27
CA GLY A 191 24.43 0.03 -8.55
C GLY A 191 24.94 -1.41 -8.72
N VAL A 192 24.05 -2.40 -8.59
CA VAL A 192 24.41 -3.82 -8.80
C VAL A 192 24.83 -4.08 -10.25
N CYS A 193 24.14 -3.49 -11.22
CA CYS A 193 24.49 -3.59 -12.64
C CYS A 193 25.88 -3.02 -12.96
N ASP A 194 26.24 -1.88 -12.36
CA ASP A 194 27.55 -1.27 -12.52
C ASP A 194 28.66 -2.15 -11.90
N GLU A 195 28.37 -2.78 -10.76
CA GLU A 195 29.28 -3.74 -10.14
C GLU A 195 29.54 -4.96 -11.02
N TRP A 196 28.49 -5.53 -11.61
CA TRP A 196 28.61 -6.66 -12.54
C TRP A 196 29.46 -6.32 -13.76
N GLU A 197 29.28 -5.14 -14.35
CA GLU A 197 30.10 -4.69 -15.48
C GLU A 197 31.58 -4.56 -15.09
N ARG A 198 31.87 -4.01 -13.91
CA ARG A 198 33.23 -3.94 -13.38
C ARG A 198 33.83 -5.35 -13.17
N TRP A 199 33.06 -6.28 -12.63
CA TRP A 199 33.51 -7.66 -12.44
C TRP A 199 33.71 -8.38 -13.78
N ASP A 200 32.87 -8.13 -14.77
CA ASP A 200 33.00 -8.73 -16.11
C ASP A 200 34.25 -8.26 -16.84
N LEU A 201 34.62 -6.99 -16.70
CA LEU A 201 35.85 -6.44 -17.25
C LEU A 201 37.08 -7.12 -16.63
N ILE A 202 37.10 -7.30 -15.30
CA ILE A 202 38.18 -8.01 -14.59
C ILE A 202 38.26 -9.47 -15.06
N ALA A 203 37.11 -10.16 -15.16
CA ALA A 203 37.05 -11.55 -15.60
C ALA A 203 37.55 -11.72 -17.03
N THR A 204 37.14 -10.82 -17.93
CA THR A 204 37.49 -10.84 -19.35
C THR A 204 38.98 -10.56 -19.57
N ASP A 205 39.56 -9.59 -18.84
CA ASP A 205 41.00 -9.30 -18.91
C ASP A 205 41.84 -10.49 -18.40
N ALA A 206 41.44 -11.10 -17.29
CA ALA A 206 42.11 -12.29 -16.76
C ALA A 206 42.01 -13.50 -17.71
N GLU A 207 40.87 -13.72 -18.36
CA GLU A 207 40.71 -14.80 -19.34
C GLU A 207 41.52 -14.54 -20.62
N LYS A 208 41.62 -13.28 -21.08
CA LYS A 208 42.51 -12.89 -22.18
C LYS A 208 44.00 -13.13 -21.85
N GLN A 209 44.37 -13.01 -20.57
CA GLN A 209 45.70 -13.36 -20.06
C GLN A 209 45.91 -14.87 -19.90
N GLY A 210 44.89 -15.70 -20.19
CA GLY A 210 44.97 -17.16 -20.08
C GLY A 210 44.88 -17.69 -18.65
N LYS A 211 44.46 -16.86 -17.68
CA LYS A 211 44.35 -17.29 -16.27
C LYS A 211 43.24 -18.31 -16.07
N SER A 212 43.47 -19.27 -15.19
CA SER A 212 42.48 -20.29 -14.83
C SER A 212 41.43 -19.73 -13.85
N LEU A 213 40.29 -20.43 -13.70
CA LEU A 213 39.23 -20.03 -12.75
C LEU A 213 39.75 -20.03 -11.29
N GLU A 214 40.63 -20.97 -10.94
CA GLU A 214 41.24 -21.03 -9.62
C GLU A 214 42.11 -19.79 -9.37
N GLU A 215 42.93 -19.40 -10.35
CA GLU A 215 43.76 -18.20 -10.28
C GLU A 215 42.89 -16.93 -10.14
N LEU A 216 41.80 -16.84 -10.91
CA LEU A 216 40.81 -15.76 -10.83
C LEU A 216 40.20 -15.60 -9.43
N CYS A 217 39.88 -16.71 -8.77
CA CYS A 217 39.30 -16.72 -7.43
C CYS A 217 40.33 -16.39 -6.32
N THR A 218 41.62 -16.42 -6.64
CA THR A 218 42.73 -16.09 -5.72
C THR A 218 43.31 -14.70 -5.94
N ILE A 219 42.81 -13.93 -6.91
CA ILE A 219 43.22 -12.55 -7.13
C ILE A 219 43.01 -11.76 -5.82
N GLN A 220 44.00 -10.94 -5.45
CA GLN A 220 43.86 -10.05 -4.31
C GLN A 220 43.05 -8.81 -4.71
N TYR A 221 42.07 -8.45 -3.88
CA TYR A 221 41.15 -7.33 -4.16
C TYR A 221 41.31 -6.21 -3.12
N GLY A 222 41.28 -4.97 -3.59
CA GLY A 222 41.31 -3.77 -2.73
C GLY A 222 42.69 -3.39 -2.19
N PHE A 223 42.71 -2.33 -1.36
CA PHE A 223 43.88 -1.89 -0.62
C PHE A 223 43.48 -1.65 0.86
N PRO A 224 44.02 -2.40 1.83
CA PRO A 224 45.02 -3.47 1.70
C PRO A 224 44.48 -4.69 0.97
N ALA A 225 45.38 -5.48 0.38
CA ALA A 225 45.05 -6.68 -0.38
C ALA A 225 44.32 -7.72 0.50
N GLY A 226 43.02 -7.88 0.25
CA GLY A 226 42.17 -8.87 0.92
C GLY A 226 41.78 -10.02 0.00
N PRO A 227 41.24 -11.13 0.56
CA PRO A 227 40.61 -12.16 -0.23
C PRO A 227 39.40 -11.60 -1.01
N LEU A 228 39.16 -12.15 -2.20
CA LEU A 228 38.00 -11.75 -3.01
C LEU A 228 36.69 -11.97 -2.23
N PRO A 229 35.79 -10.96 -2.17
CA PRO A 229 34.45 -11.13 -1.62
C PRO A 229 33.70 -12.31 -2.26
N ALA A 230 32.81 -12.93 -1.49
CA ALA A 230 32.10 -14.14 -1.92
C ALA A 230 31.25 -13.89 -3.16
N GLU A 231 30.72 -12.67 -3.31
CA GLU A 231 29.86 -12.21 -4.39
C GLU A 231 30.61 -12.16 -5.72
N ILE A 232 31.82 -11.58 -5.72
CA ILE A 232 32.67 -11.50 -6.92
C ILE A 232 33.10 -12.89 -7.36
N ARG A 233 33.43 -13.76 -6.39
CA ARG A 233 33.79 -15.15 -6.67
C ARG A 233 32.62 -15.91 -7.29
N ALA A 234 31.42 -15.75 -6.73
CA ALA A 234 30.20 -16.34 -7.28
C ALA A 234 29.95 -15.87 -8.71
N TYR A 235 30.13 -14.57 -8.99
CA TYR A 235 30.03 -14.02 -10.33
C TYR A 235 30.99 -14.70 -11.31
N PHE A 236 32.28 -14.82 -10.98
CA PHE A 236 33.26 -15.48 -11.84
C PHE A 236 32.91 -16.94 -12.12
N VAL A 237 32.43 -17.65 -11.11
CA VAL A 237 32.03 -19.04 -11.25
C VAL A 237 30.79 -19.18 -12.14
N MET A 238 29.77 -18.35 -11.95
CA MET A 238 28.57 -18.33 -12.80
C MET A 238 28.92 -17.99 -14.25
N ARG A 239 29.77 -16.97 -14.46
CA ARG A 239 30.26 -16.60 -15.79
C ARG A 239 30.99 -17.77 -16.45
N HIS A 240 31.91 -18.41 -15.74
CA HIS A 240 32.67 -19.54 -16.27
C HIS A 240 31.77 -20.72 -16.65
N ALA A 241 30.80 -21.06 -15.79
CA ALA A 241 29.80 -22.10 -16.07
C ALA A 241 28.93 -21.76 -17.29
N PHE A 242 28.53 -20.50 -17.44
CA PHE A 242 27.76 -20.01 -18.58
C PHE A 242 28.56 -20.09 -19.89
N MET A 243 29.83 -19.68 -19.87
CA MET A 243 30.71 -19.70 -21.05
C MET A 243 31.17 -21.11 -21.44
N ARG A 244 31.18 -22.05 -20.48
CA ARG A 244 31.63 -23.44 -20.66
C ARG A 244 30.59 -24.43 -20.11
N PRO A 245 29.41 -24.55 -20.75
CA PRO A 245 28.36 -25.44 -20.26
C PRO A 245 28.82 -26.90 -20.30
N ALA A 246 28.78 -27.59 -19.15
CA ALA A 246 29.23 -28.97 -19.00
C ALA A 246 28.43 -29.99 -19.85
N LEU A 247 27.24 -29.61 -20.32
CA LEU A 247 26.27 -30.49 -20.98
C LEU A 247 26.43 -30.59 -22.50
N ARG A 248 27.37 -29.88 -23.13
CA ARG A 248 27.64 -30.01 -24.58
C ARG A 248 29.04 -30.53 -24.87
N PRO A 249 29.26 -31.86 -24.83
CA PRO A 249 30.48 -32.45 -25.36
C PRO A 249 30.55 -32.18 -26.87
N GLY A 250 31.34 -31.19 -27.28
CA GLY A 250 31.51 -30.76 -28.68
C GLY A 250 30.85 -29.44 -29.06
N GLY A 251 30.19 -28.73 -28.13
CA GLY A 251 29.65 -27.39 -28.39
C GLY A 251 30.76 -26.35 -28.48
N SER A 252 30.73 -25.52 -29.53
CA SER A 252 31.61 -24.35 -29.66
C SER A 252 31.56 -23.50 -28.39
N ARG A 253 32.73 -23.18 -27.82
CA ARG A 253 32.84 -22.19 -26.74
C ARG A 253 32.23 -20.88 -27.21
N LEU A 254 31.47 -20.21 -26.36
CA LEU A 254 31.09 -18.82 -26.63
C LEU A 254 32.35 -17.96 -26.72
N ASP A 255 32.32 -16.96 -27.59
CA ASP A 255 33.44 -16.05 -27.78
C ASP A 255 33.74 -15.30 -26.47
N VAL A 256 35.02 -15.16 -26.14
CA VAL A 256 35.50 -14.47 -24.92
C VAL A 256 35.06 -13.00 -24.91
N GLY A 257 34.72 -12.44 -26.08
CA GLY A 257 34.15 -11.10 -26.23
C GLY A 257 32.70 -10.94 -25.75
N VAL A 258 31.96 -12.04 -25.46
CA VAL A 258 30.59 -11.95 -24.94
C VAL A 258 30.63 -11.40 -23.52
N ARG A 259 29.96 -10.26 -23.31
CA ARG A 259 29.83 -9.61 -22.00
C ARG A 259 28.72 -10.29 -21.21
N PHE A 260 29.08 -11.07 -20.20
CA PHE A 260 28.10 -11.77 -19.36
C PHE A 260 27.29 -10.79 -18.51
N SER A 261 27.87 -9.64 -18.17
CA SER A 261 27.16 -8.56 -17.48
C SER A 261 25.97 -8.05 -18.28
N ASP A 262 26.07 -7.93 -19.60
CA ASP A 262 24.97 -7.43 -20.44
C ASP A 262 23.79 -8.40 -20.41
N TYR A 263 24.08 -9.70 -20.46
CA TYR A 263 23.06 -10.74 -20.33
C TYR A 263 22.34 -10.67 -18.97
N LEU A 264 23.08 -10.54 -17.87
CA LEU A 264 22.48 -10.41 -16.54
C LEU A 264 21.68 -9.11 -16.38
N LYS A 265 22.17 -8.00 -16.93
CA LYS A 265 21.46 -6.72 -16.96
C LYS A 265 20.12 -6.87 -17.69
N GLU A 266 20.11 -7.49 -18.87
CA GLU A 266 18.90 -7.72 -19.65
C GLU A 266 17.90 -8.61 -18.89
N CYS A 267 18.34 -9.76 -18.38
CA CYS A 267 17.47 -10.67 -17.62
C CYS A 267 16.89 -10.02 -16.36
N THR A 268 17.70 -9.23 -15.64
CA THR A 268 17.23 -8.60 -14.41
C THR A 268 16.37 -7.37 -14.70
N SER A 269 16.60 -6.67 -15.81
CA SER A 269 15.72 -5.60 -16.27
C SER A 269 14.32 -6.13 -16.58
N HIS A 270 14.22 -7.26 -17.29
CA HIS A 270 12.95 -7.91 -17.57
C HIS A 270 12.24 -8.35 -16.27
N PHE A 271 12.98 -8.94 -15.32
CA PHE A 271 12.41 -9.30 -14.02
C PHE A 271 11.95 -8.07 -13.21
N PHE A 272 12.69 -6.96 -13.27
CA PHE A 272 12.31 -5.73 -12.58
C PHE A 272 11.05 -5.10 -13.20
N GLU A 273 10.94 -5.13 -14.52
CA GLU A 273 9.74 -4.71 -15.25
C GLU A 273 8.52 -5.56 -14.80
N GLU A 274 8.65 -6.89 -14.80
CA GLU A 274 7.60 -7.80 -14.30
C GLU A 274 7.26 -7.59 -12.82
N LEU A 275 8.22 -7.19 -12.00
CA LEU A 275 8.01 -6.94 -10.57
C LEU A 275 7.21 -5.66 -10.31
N VAL A 276 7.45 -4.62 -11.11
CA VAL A 276 6.80 -3.31 -10.97
C VAL A 276 5.46 -3.28 -11.71
N GLU A 277 5.36 -3.99 -12.83
CA GLU A 277 4.14 -4.08 -13.61
C GLU A 277 3.13 -5.04 -12.97
N VAL A 278 2.02 -4.48 -12.52
CA VAL A 278 0.90 -5.26 -11.98
C VAL A 278 0.21 -5.95 -13.16
N GLN A 279 0.56 -7.20 -13.42
CA GLN A 279 -0.07 -7.96 -14.50
C GLN A 279 -1.58 -8.06 -14.28
N PRO A 280 -2.42 -8.04 -15.35
CA PRO A 280 -3.87 -8.08 -15.19
C PRO A 280 -4.39 -9.29 -14.41
N GLU A 281 -3.64 -10.39 -14.40
CA GLU A 281 -3.93 -11.62 -13.67
C GLU A 281 -3.87 -11.42 -12.15
N THR A 282 -3.02 -10.50 -11.68
CA THR A 282 -2.88 -10.20 -10.25
C THR A 282 -4.10 -9.50 -9.66
N TRP A 283 -4.94 -8.84 -10.48
CA TRP A 283 -6.19 -8.23 -10.02
C TRP A 283 -7.18 -9.24 -9.44
N TRP A 284 -7.19 -10.48 -9.93
CA TRP A 284 -7.98 -11.54 -9.30
C TRP A 284 -7.49 -11.86 -7.89
N THR A 285 -6.18 -11.83 -7.69
CA THR A 285 -5.57 -12.00 -6.36
C THR A 285 -5.98 -10.85 -5.43
N VAL A 286 -5.98 -9.62 -5.93
CA VAL A 286 -6.47 -8.45 -5.18
C VAL A 286 -7.94 -8.60 -4.79
N LEU A 287 -8.81 -9.05 -5.71
CA LEU A 287 -10.22 -9.30 -5.40
C LEU A 287 -10.40 -10.40 -4.34
N VAL A 288 -9.61 -11.48 -4.42
CA VAL A 288 -9.60 -12.53 -3.39
C VAL A 288 -9.14 -11.96 -2.04
N LEU A 289 -8.09 -11.12 -2.03
CA LEU A 289 -7.64 -10.45 -0.81
C LEU A 289 -8.70 -9.52 -0.23
N ILE A 290 -9.43 -8.78 -1.05
CA ILE A 290 -10.56 -7.95 -0.61
C ILE A 290 -11.67 -8.82 -0.02
N ALA A 291 -11.99 -9.96 -0.63
CA ALA A 291 -12.97 -10.90 -0.10
C ALA A 291 -12.52 -11.49 1.25
N LEU A 292 -11.24 -11.85 1.39
CA LEU A 292 -10.67 -12.31 2.65
C LEU A 292 -10.67 -11.20 3.71
N ALA A 293 -10.33 -9.96 3.34
CA ALA A 293 -10.42 -8.80 4.21
C ALA A 293 -11.86 -8.55 4.67
N ARG A 294 -12.86 -8.78 3.80
CA ARG A 294 -14.27 -8.72 4.20
C ARG A 294 -14.60 -9.78 5.22
N VAL A 295 -14.19 -11.04 4.99
CA VAL A 295 -14.38 -12.12 5.98
C VAL A 295 -13.72 -11.75 7.30
N TYR A 296 -12.54 -11.13 7.26
CA TYR A 296 -11.85 -10.63 8.45
C TYR A 296 -12.66 -9.57 9.20
N MET A 297 -13.22 -8.59 8.49
CA MET A 297 -14.04 -7.54 9.12
C MET A 297 -15.36 -8.04 9.72
N VAL A 298 -15.91 -9.15 9.19
CA VAL A 298 -17.14 -9.77 9.72
C VAL A 298 -16.91 -10.46 11.07
N VAL A 299 -15.68 -10.82 11.41
CA VAL A 299 -15.34 -11.40 12.71
C VAL A 299 -15.43 -10.30 13.77
N THR A 300 -16.45 -10.34 14.63
CA THR A 300 -16.71 -9.32 15.65
C THR A 300 -15.85 -9.47 16.90
N HIS A 301 -15.27 -10.66 17.14
CA HIS A 301 -14.46 -10.90 18.34
C HIS A 301 -13.02 -10.40 18.18
N PRO A 302 -12.55 -9.46 19.02
CA PRO A 302 -11.23 -8.85 18.89
C PRO A 302 -10.08 -9.85 19.06
N ASP A 303 -10.26 -10.86 19.93
CA ASP A 303 -9.26 -11.91 20.14
C ASP A 303 -9.05 -12.77 18.88
N MET A 304 -10.14 -13.05 18.16
CA MET A 304 -10.08 -13.83 16.92
C MET A 304 -9.47 -13.02 15.77
N GLN A 305 -9.75 -11.72 15.71
CA GLN A 305 -9.10 -10.80 14.76
C GLN A 305 -7.58 -10.75 14.99
N LEU A 306 -7.15 -10.55 16.24
CA LEU A 306 -5.73 -10.53 16.60
C LEU A 306 -5.04 -11.87 16.28
N ALA A 307 -5.67 -12.99 16.64
CA ALA A 307 -5.14 -14.32 16.35
C ALA A 307 -4.98 -14.57 14.84
N MET A 308 -5.96 -14.13 14.03
CA MET A 308 -5.89 -14.25 12.58
C MET A 308 -4.82 -13.36 11.97
N PHE A 309 -4.68 -12.11 12.44
CA PHE A 309 -3.62 -11.21 11.99
C PHE A 309 -2.23 -11.78 12.31
N LEU A 310 -2.04 -12.31 13.52
CA LEU A 310 -0.81 -12.98 13.92
C LEU A 310 -0.54 -14.22 13.05
N ALA A 311 -1.56 -15.04 12.79
CA ALA A 311 -1.45 -16.23 11.96
C ALA A 311 -1.04 -15.90 10.52
N ILE A 312 -1.63 -14.84 9.93
CA ILE A 312 -1.24 -14.34 8.60
C ILE A 312 0.21 -13.85 8.63
N GLY A 313 0.61 -13.09 9.65
CA GLY A 313 2.00 -12.63 9.81
C GLY A 313 3.00 -13.78 9.89
N VAL A 314 2.69 -14.81 10.68
CA VAL A 314 3.52 -16.03 10.79
C VAL A 314 3.55 -16.80 9.46
N ALA A 315 2.42 -16.92 8.77
CA ALA A 315 2.35 -17.58 7.47
C ALA A 315 3.18 -16.86 6.41
N LEU A 316 3.11 -15.52 6.35
CA LEU A 316 3.93 -14.69 5.46
C LEU A 316 5.42 -14.82 5.79
N LEU A 317 5.78 -14.83 7.07
CA LEU A 317 7.17 -15.05 7.48
C LEU A 317 7.66 -16.44 7.08
N ALA A 318 6.85 -17.49 7.28
CA ALA A 318 7.18 -18.84 6.86
C ALA A 318 7.35 -18.93 5.33
N ALA A 319 6.47 -18.28 4.56
CA ALA A 319 6.58 -18.20 3.10
C ALA A 319 7.86 -17.46 2.68
N ALA A 320 8.21 -16.35 3.34
CA ALA A 320 9.43 -15.61 3.07
C ALA A 320 10.69 -16.45 3.36
N ILE A 321 10.71 -17.20 4.46
CA ILE A 321 11.80 -18.12 4.79
C ILE A 321 11.90 -19.26 3.76
N ALA A 322 10.76 -19.84 3.35
CA ALA A 322 10.73 -20.89 2.34
C ALA A 322 11.24 -20.38 0.98
N CYS A 323 10.79 -19.21 0.55
CA CYS A 323 11.24 -18.55 -0.68
C CYS A 323 12.75 -18.26 -0.61
N ARG A 324 13.23 -17.68 0.49
CA ARG A 324 14.67 -17.44 0.73
C ARG A 324 15.48 -18.73 0.64
N ASN A 325 15.03 -19.80 1.29
CA ASN A 325 15.72 -21.08 1.27
C ASN A 325 15.74 -21.69 -0.13
N LYS A 326 14.64 -21.55 -0.89
CA LYS A 326 14.57 -22.02 -2.27
C LYS A 326 15.52 -21.23 -3.18
N LEU A 327 15.53 -19.90 -3.08
CA LEU A 327 16.44 -19.02 -3.81
C LEU A 327 17.89 -19.32 -3.48
N LEU A 328 18.21 -19.54 -2.20
CA LEU A 328 19.56 -19.93 -1.78
C LEU A 328 19.95 -21.30 -2.34
N GLY A 329 19.00 -22.24 -2.43
CA GLY A 329 19.22 -23.53 -3.07
C GLY A 329 19.57 -23.39 -4.56
N VAL A 330 18.82 -22.56 -5.30
CA VAL A 330 19.10 -22.27 -6.72
C VAL A 330 20.46 -21.57 -6.86
N TYR A 331 20.75 -20.60 -6.01
CA TYR A 331 22.04 -19.90 -5.99
C TYR A 331 23.21 -20.86 -5.78
N MET A 332 23.10 -21.78 -4.81
CA MET A 332 24.14 -22.78 -4.54
C MET A 332 24.35 -23.74 -5.71
N GLN A 333 23.29 -24.10 -6.45
CA GLN A 333 23.39 -24.91 -7.67
C GLN A 333 24.14 -24.17 -8.78
N LEU A 334 23.96 -22.85 -8.90
CA LEU A 334 24.62 -22.03 -9.93
C LEU A 334 26.10 -21.74 -9.60
N VAL A 335 26.45 -21.59 -8.33
CA VAL A 335 27.80 -21.16 -7.88
C VAL A 335 28.77 -22.33 -7.64
N ARG A 336 28.35 -23.58 -7.78
CA ARG A 336 29.24 -24.75 -7.62
C ARG A 336 29.25 -25.69 -8.84
N PRO A 337 29.90 -25.31 -9.95
CA PRO A 337 30.12 -26.21 -11.07
C PRO A 337 31.24 -27.20 -10.71
N GLY A 338 30.85 -28.36 -10.17
CA GLY A 338 31.79 -29.44 -9.79
C GLY A 338 31.40 -30.25 -8.56
N TYR A 339 30.29 -29.93 -7.89
CA TYR A 339 29.80 -30.69 -6.75
C TYR A 339 29.25 -32.05 -7.23
N ARG A 340 30.02 -33.12 -7.02
CA ARG A 340 29.55 -34.52 -7.11
C ARG A 340 28.30 -34.67 -6.23
N ALA A 341 27.32 -35.43 -6.69
CA ALA A 341 26.02 -35.63 -6.02
C ALA A 341 26.10 -36.18 -4.57
N ASP A 342 27.28 -36.63 -4.12
CA ASP A 342 27.48 -37.25 -2.79
C ASP A 342 27.65 -36.24 -1.65
N ASP A 343 28.00 -34.98 -1.94
CA ASP A 343 28.04 -33.91 -0.94
C ASP A 343 26.78 -33.06 -1.07
N THR A 344 25.72 -33.42 -0.38
CA THR A 344 24.52 -32.58 -0.32
C THR A 344 24.64 -31.53 0.79
N PRO A 345 24.05 -30.33 0.63
CA PRO A 345 24.01 -29.32 1.69
C PRO A 345 23.39 -29.89 2.97
N TYR A 346 23.86 -29.47 4.15
CA TYR A 346 23.39 -29.97 5.46
C TYR A 346 21.86 -29.97 5.64
N TYR A 347 21.12 -29.09 4.93
CA TYR A 347 19.65 -29.06 4.97
C TYR A 347 18.97 -30.14 4.12
N VAL A 348 19.63 -30.69 3.10
CA VAL A 348 19.14 -31.84 2.32
C VAL A 348 19.34 -33.16 3.09
N TRP A 349 20.41 -33.26 3.88
CA TRP A 349 20.63 -34.38 4.79
C TRP A 349 19.51 -34.59 5.82
N ARG A 350 18.77 -33.53 6.19
CA ARG A 350 17.62 -33.67 7.09
C ARG A 350 16.46 -34.41 6.44
N HIS A 351 16.17 -34.12 5.17
CA HIS A 351 15.05 -34.76 4.47
C HIS A 351 15.34 -36.22 4.07
N VAL A 352 16.58 -36.53 3.65
CA VAL A 352 16.95 -37.91 3.29
C VAL A 352 17.01 -38.81 4.53
N ARG A 353 17.49 -38.28 5.67
CA ARG A 353 17.57 -39.04 6.92
C ARG A 353 16.21 -39.29 7.58
N ASP A 354 15.22 -38.43 7.34
CA ASP A 354 13.85 -38.65 7.80
C ASP A 354 13.11 -39.69 6.94
N GLU A 355 13.41 -39.78 5.63
CA GLU A 355 12.89 -40.86 4.77
C GLU A 355 13.50 -42.22 5.11
N ASP A 356 14.81 -42.28 5.39
CA ASP A 356 15.50 -43.51 5.78
C ASP A 356 15.21 -43.94 7.23
N ALA A 357 14.75 -43.04 8.11
CA ALA A 357 14.29 -43.38 9.46
C ALA A 357 12.82 -43.87 9.50
N SER A 358 12.09 -43.72 8.38
CA SER A 358 10.69 -44.14 8.24
C SER A 358 10.50 -45.50 7.55
N LYS A 359 11.59 -46.07 7.02
CA LYS A 359 11.68 -47.45 6.51
C LYS A 359 12.40 -48.32 7.52
#